data_AF-A0A958ZA53-F1
#
_entry.id   AF-A0A958ZA53-F1
#
_cell.length_a   1.000
_cell.length_b   1.000
_cell.length_c   1.000
_cell.angle_alpha   90.00
_cell.angle_beta   90.00
_cell.angle_gamma   90.00
#
_symmetry.space_group_name_H-M   'P 1'
#
loop_
_entity.id
_entity.type
_entity.pdbx_description
1 polymer ?
#
loop_
_entity_poly.entity_id
_entity_poly.type
_entity_poly.pdbx_seq_one_letter_code
_entity_poly.pdbx_strand_id
1 'polypeptide(L)'
;MKKVLLAFSNMFASTNKDSKVQQELKAFAHQRYPDNLQAQDYIFKKEMSSYDTMKAVTDTEIKEFAQKQYPSDYAMQEYIYYHQLADKNFMNSIQDSPAKKEAIRRYPKDYSTQKFIYSQLVKVTKRSA
;
A
#
# COMPACT_ATOMS: atom_id res chain seq x y z
N MET A 1 -32.82 42.42 1.22
CA MET A 1 -32.94 41.01 0.81
C MET A 1 -31.55 40.47 0.47
N LYS A 2 -31.13 39.38 1.12
CA LYS A 2 -30.20 38.29 0.71
C LYS A 2 -28.84 38.71 0.07
N LYS A 3 -27.71 38.55 0.77
CA LYS A 3 -26.70 37.45 0.63
C LYS A 3 -26.35 37.17 -0.85
N VAL A 4 -25.11 37.21 -1.32
CA VAL A 4 -24.07 36.19 -1.09
C VAL A 4 -22.68 36.78 -1.46
N LEU A 5 -21.72 36.76 -0.53
CA LEU A 5 -20.29 36.80 -0.88
C LEU A 5 -19.90 35.41 -1.36
N LEU A 6 -19.55 35.27 -2.64
CA LEU A 6 -18.91 34.07 -3.16
C LEU A 6 -17.43 34.12 -2.76
N ALA A 7 -17.10 33.37 -1.70
CA ALA A 7 -15.73 32.93 -1.47
C ALA A 7 -15.36 31.98 -2.61
N PHE A 8 -14.60 32.48 -3.60
CA PHE A 8 -13.99 31.61 -4.59
C PHE A 8 -12.88 30.79 -3.92
N SER A 9 -13.16 29.49 -3.85
CA SER A 9 -12.34 28.44 -3.28
C SER A 9 -10.87 28.53 -3.66
N ASN A 10 -10.00 28.49 -2.65
CA ASN A 10 -8.61 28.07 -2.79
C ASN A 10 -8.57 26.62 -3.30
N MET A 11 -8.38 26.40 -4.61
CA MET A 11 -8.21 25.06 -5.17
C MET A 11 -7.31 25.03 -6.41
N PHE A 12 -6.08 25.56 -6.33
CA PHE A 12 -5.08 25.39 -7.40
C PHE A 12 -3.66 25.24 -6.85
N ALA A 13 -3.38 24.12 -6.18
CA ALA A 13 -2.01 23.76 -5.78
C ALA A 13 -1.59 22.30 -6.08
N SER A 14 -2.43 21.49 -6.77
CA SER A 14 -2.15 20.05 -7.00
C SER A 14 -1.56 19.71 -8.38
N THR A 15 -1.31 20.67 -9.27
CA THR A 15 -1.08 20.37 -10.70
C THR A 15 0.32 19.87 -11.05
N ASN A 16 1.36 20.20 -10.26
CA ASN A 16 2.75 19.88 -10.62
C ASN A 16 3.21 18.48 -10.18
N LYS A 17 2.67 17.93 -9.09
CA LYS A 17 3.07 16.61 -8.59
C LYS A 17 2.38 15.49 -9.35
N ASP A 18 1.07 15.60 -9.57
CA ASP A 18 0.30 14.61 -10.32
C ASP A 18 0.78 14.52 -11.77
N SER A 19 1.16 15.63 -12.39
CA SER A 19 1.73 15.64 -13.74
C SER A 19 3.10 14.97 -13.84
N LYS A 20 3.96 15.09 -12.81
CA LYS A 20 5.24 14.35 -12.74
C LYS A 20 5.01 12.84 -12.61
N VAL A 21 4.11 12.43 -11.72
CA VAL A 21 3.77 11.00 -11.54
C VAL A 21 3.20 10.42 -12.83
N GLN A 22 2.31 11.13 -13.53
CA GLN A 22 1.80 10.68 -14.82
C GLN A 22 2.91 10.45 -15.86
N GLN A 23 3.94 11.32 -15.90
CA GLN A 23 5.08 11.14 -16.80
C GLN A 23 5.92 9.91 -16.41
N GLU A 24 6.19 9.72 -15.11
CA GLU A 24 6.91 8.55 -14.60
C GLU A 24 6.17 7.24 -14.94
N LEU A 25 4.84 7.21 -14.80
CA LEU A 25 4.04 6.03 -15.10
C LEU A 25 3.92 5.74 -16.59
N LYS A 26 3.90 6.78 -17.44
CA LYS A 26 4.04 6.59 -18.89
C LYS A 26 5.40 6.00 -19.25
N ALA A 27 6.48 6.47 -18.63
CA ALA A 27 7.82 5.93 -18.84
C ALA A 27 7.93 4.47 -18.35
N PHE A 28 7.36 4.16 -17.19
CA PHE A 28 7.29 2.79 -16.66
C PHE A 28 6.55 1.84 -17.61
N ALA A 29 5.39 2.26 -18.11
CA ALA A 29 4.60 1.49 -19.06
C ALA A 29 5.38 1.25 -20.38
N HIS A 30 6.02 2.29 -20.92
CA HIS A 30 6.85 2.21 -22.10
C HIS A 30 8.05 1.27 -21.89
N GLN A 31 8.76 1.39 -20.77
CA GLN A 31 9.89 0.51 -20.44
C GLN A 31 9.48 -0.96 -20.38
N ARG A 32 8.28 -1.25 -19.85
CA ARG A 32 7.80 -2.62 -19.70
C ARG A 32 7.30 -3.24 -21.01
N TYR A 33 6.74 -2.42 -21.89
CA TYR A 33 6.18 -2.85 -23.17
C TYR A 33 6.54 -1.89 -24.32
N PRO A 34 7.82 -1.82 -24.75
CA PRO A 34 8.30 -0.77 -25.68
C PRO A 34 7.51 -0.67 -26.99
N ASP A 35 7.13 -1.83 -27.55
CA ASP A 35 6.50 -1.91 -28.88
C ASP A 35 5.00 -2.22 -28.84
N ASN A 36 4.39 -2.31 -27.65
CA ASN A 36 2.98 -2.66 -27.51
C ASN A 36 2.19 -1.52 -26.85
N LEU A 37 1.65 -0.62 -27.68
CA LEU A 37 0.88 0.55 -27.24
C LEU A 37 -0.36 0.18 -26.42
N GLN A 38 -1.02 -0.93 -26.73
CA GLN A 38 -2.19 -1.39 -25.96
C GLN A 38 -1.79 -1.83 -24.56
N ALA A 39 -0.68 -2.56 -24.44
CA ALA A 39 -0.13 -2.95 -23.14
C ALA A 39 0.37 -1.73 -22.36
N GLN A 40 0.98 -0.74 -23.02
CA GLN A 40 1.38 0.52 -22.38
C GLN A 40 0.18 1.26 -21.78
N ASP A 41 -0.88 1.45 -22.55
CA ASP A 41 -2.11 2.12 -22.08
C ASP A 41 -2.76 1.36 -20.92
N TYR A 42 -2.82 0.03 -21.00
CA TYR A 42 -3.32 -0.81 -19.91
C TYR A 42 -2.51 -0.63 -18.62
N ILE A 43 -1.17 -0.74 -18.71
CA ILE A 43 -0.30 -0.59 -17.53
C ILE A 43 -0.39 0.82 -16.97
N PHE A 44 -0.35 1.86 -17.80
CA PHE A 44 -0.48 3.24 -17.34
C PHE A 44 -1.78 3.46 -16.57
N LYS A 45 -2.92 3.00 -17.11
CA LYS A 45 -4.23 3.11 -16.44
C LYS A 45 -4.27 2.36 -15.12
N LYS A 46 -3.71 1.15 -15.10
CA LYS A 46 -3.60 0.33 -13.89
C LYS A 46 -2.79 1.06 -12.81
N GLU A 47 -1.58 1.51 -13.14
CA GLU A 47 -0.71 2.22 -12.21
C GLU A 47 -1.32 3.54 -11.71
N MET A 48 -2.02 4.29 -12.59
CA MET A 48 -2.72 5.51 -12.18
C MET A 48 -3.86 5.23 -11.18
N SER A 49 -4.63 4.17 -11.41
CA SER A 49 -5.69 3.75 -10.47
C SER A 49 -5.09 3.34 -9.11
N SER A 50 -3.99 2.60 -9.12
CA SER A 50 -3.30 2.21 -7.89
C SER A 50 -2.65 3.41 -7.19
N TYR A 51 -2.14 4.39 -7.94
CA TYR A 51 -1.65 5.65 -7.40
C TYR A 51 -2.74 6.42 -6.65
N ASP A 52 -3.92 6.56 -7.23
CA ASP A 52 -5.05 7.23 -6.59
C ASP A 52 -5.52 6.49 -5.34
N THR A 53 -5.54 5.15 -5.38
CA THR A 53 -5.80 4.31 -4.20
C THR A 53 -4.76 4.54 -3.11
N MET A 54 -3.47 4.49 -3.44
CA MET A 54 -2.38 4.73 -2.50
C MET A 54 -2.38 6.15 -1.94
N LYS A 55 -2.96 7.14 -2.63
CA LYS A 55 -3.22 8.48 -2.05
C LYS A 55 -4.33 8.43 -0.99
N ALA A 56 -5.40 7.69 -1.23
CA ALA A 56 -6.60 7.65 -0.40
C ALA A 56 -6.50 6.77 0.86
N VAL A 57 -5.64 5.75 0.86
CA VAL A 57 -5.48 4.85 2.01
C VAL A 57 -4.97 5.55 3.27
N THR A 58 -5.41 5.10 4.44
CA THR A 58 -5.28 5.82 5.72
C THR A 58 -4.29 5.21 6.73
N ASP A 59 -3.95 3.92 6.65
CA ASP A 59 -2.96 3.32 7.54
C ASP A 59 -1.55 3.74 7.10
N THR A 60 -1.02 4.79 7.74
CA THR A 60 0.24 5.42 7.33
C THR A 60 1.44 4.48 7.47
N GLU A 61 1.46 3.64 8.52
CA GLU A 61 2.53 2.67 8.74
C GLU A 61 2.61 1.64 7.61
N ILE A 62 1.47 1.07 7.23
CA ILE A 62 1.43 0.10 6.14
C ILE A 62 1.67 0.77 4.78
N LYS A 63 1.16 1.98 4.59
CA LYS A 63 1.44 2.80 3.39
C LYS A 63 2.93 3.04 3.21
N GLU A 64 3.62 3.47 4.26
CA GLU A 64 5.07 3.67 4.24
C GLU A 64 5.83 2.37 3.99
N PHE A 65 5.39 1.25 4.59
CA PHE A 65 5.97 -0.06 4.34
C PHE A 65 5.86 -0.44 2.85
N ALA A 66 4.67 -0.30 2.26
CA ALA A 66 4.43 -0.62 0.85
C ALA A 66 5.27 0.27 -0.08
N GLN A 67 5.30 1.58 0.15
CA GLN A 67 6.09 2.55 -0.61
C GLN A 67 7.59 2.26 -0.54
N LYS A 68 8.09 1.84 0.63
CA LYS A 68 9.49 1.46 0.78
C LYS A 68 9.86 0.21 -0.01
N GLN A 69 8.96 -0.78 -0.07
CA GLN A 69 9.22 -2.04 -0.79
C GLN A 69 9.16 -1.87 -2.30
N TYR A 70 8.23 -1.04 -2.80
CA TYR A 70 8.01 -0.84 -4.23
C TYR A 70 7.92 0.65 -4.60
N PRO A 71 9.02 1.41 -4.59
CA PRO A 71 8.97 2.88 -4.70
C PRO A 71 8.33 3.44 -5.98
N SER A 72 8.36 2.67 -7.08
CA SER A 72 7.93 3.13 -8.41
C SER A 72 6.83 2.26 -9.04
N ASP A 73 6.32 1.26 -8.32
CA ASP A 73 5.29 0.33 -8.80
C ASP A 73 4.08 0.43 -7.86
N TYR A 74 3.10 1.26 -8.23
CA TYR A 74 1.96 1.55 -7.37
C TYR A 74 1.00 0.37 -7.31
N ALA A 75 0.90 -0.43 -8.37
CA ALA A 75 0.13 -1.68 -8.32
C ALA A 75 0.69 -2.64 -7.27
N MET A 76 2.02 -2.76 -7.18
CA MET A 76 2.66 -3.55 -6.13
C MET A 76 2.55 -2.89 -4.75
N GLN A 77 2.62 -1.57 -4.65
CA GLN A 77 2.34 -0.87 -3.38
C GLN A 77 0.93 -1.17 -2.87
N GLU A 78 -0.07 -1.05 -3.73
CA GLU A 78 -1.47 -1.33 -3.40
C GLU A 78 -1.66 -2.78 -2.94
N TYR A 79 -1.08 -3.73 -3.68
CA TYR A 79 -1.10 -5.14 -3.30
C TYR A 79 -0.49 -5.38 -1.91
N ILE A 80 0.71 -4.85 -1.66
CA ILE A 80 1.39 -4.99 -0.37
C ILE A 80 0.61 -4.30 0.74
N TYR A 81 0.04 -3.12 0.48
CA TYR A 81 -0.76 -2.39 1.45
C TYR A 81 -1.93 -3.24 1.95
N TYR A 82 -2.73 -3.78 1.04
CA TYR A 82 -3.90 -4.58 1.44
C TYR A 82 -3.52 -5.91 2.09
N HIS A 83 -2.42 -6.54 1.65
CA HIS A 83 -1.90 -7.74 2.32
C HIS A 83 -1.44 -7.46 3.75
N GLN A 84 -0.62 -6.44 3.95
CA GLN A 84 -0.13 -6.06 5.27
C GLN A 84 -1.27 -5.58 6.18
N LEU A 85 -2.29 -4.90 5.63
CA LEU A 85 -3.48 -4.50 6.39
C LEU A 85 -4.29 -5.70 6.87
N ALA A 86 -4.53 -6.68 6.00
CA ALA A 86 -5.22 -7.90 6.38
C ALA A 86 -4.45 -8.67 7.47
N ASP A 87 -3.13 -8.75 7.34
CA ASP A 87 -2.28 -9.45 8.31
C ASP A 87 -2.14 -8.70 9.63
N LYS A 88 -2.10 -7.36 9.60
CA LYS A 88 -2.15 -6.50 10.79
C LYS A 88 -3.45 -6.72 11.57
N ASN A 89 -4.58 -6.70 10.87
CA ASN A 89 -5.88 -6.97 11.48
C ASN A 89 -5.94 -8.37 12.12
N PHE A 90 -5.40 -9.37 11.43
CA PHE A 90 -5.26 -10.72 11.99
C PHE A 90 -4.39 -10.72 13.27
N MET A 91 -3.19 -10.15 13.21
CA MET A 91 -2.28 -10.09 14.36
C MET A 91 -2.89 -9.34 15.55
N ASN A 92 -3.69 -8.30 15.28
CA ASN A 92 -4.42 -7.55 16.32
C ASN A 92 -5.56 -8.37 16.94
N SER A 93 -6.24 -9.23 16.17
CA SER A 93 -7.32 -10.08 16.67
C SER A 93 -6.87 -11.21 17.60
N ILE A 94 -5.58 -11.60 17.54
CA ILE A 94 -5.03 -12.69 18.35
C ILE A 94 -4.82 -12.24 19.81
N GLN A 95 -5.25 -13.06 20.77
CA GLN A 95 -4.97 -12.85 22.19
C GLN A 95 -3.46 -12.82 22.49
N ASP A 96 -3.08 -12.06 23.51
CA ASP A 96 -1.68 -11.95 23.89
C ASP A 96 -1.10 -13.33 24.26
N SER A 97 0.06 -13.65 23.70
CA SER A 97 0.71 -14.95 23.88
C SER A 97 2.21 -14.84 23.65
N PRO A 98 3.04 -15.74 24.22
CA PRO A 98 4.48 -15.76 23.96
C PRO A 98 4.82 -15.82 22.46
N ALA A 99 4.06 -16.60 21.69
CA ALA A 99 4.23 -16.70 20.23
C ALA A 99 3.96 -15.37 19.51
N LYS A 100 2.89 -14.66 19.90
CA LYS A 100 2.57 -13.32 19.34
C LYS A 100 3.66 -12.30 19.69
N LYS A 101 4.10 -12.26 20.96
CA LYS A 101 5.18 -11.37 21.40
C LYS A 101 6.47 -11.61 20.62
N GLU A 102 6.83 -12.88 20.43
CA GLU A 102 8.04 -13.24 19.69
C GLU A 102 7.95 -12.87 18.20
N ALA A 103 6.80 -13.09 17.57
CA ALA A 103 6.58 -12.67 16.18
C ALA A 103 6.72 -11.15 16.01
N ILE A 104 6.07 -10.35 16.87
CA ILE A 104 6.15 -8.87 16.86
C ILE A 104 7.58 -8.41 17.11
N ARG A 105 8.28 -9.00 18.10
CA ARG A 105 9.65 -8.64 18.45
C ARG A 105 10.61 -8.82 17.27
N ARG A 106 10.46 -9.91 16.51
CA ARG A 106 11.34 -10.22 15.37
C ARG A 106 11.07 -9.35 14.14
N TYR A 107 9.80 -9.01 13.90
CA TYR A 107 9.37 -8.34 12.66
C TYR A 107 8.37 -7.21 12.95
N PRO A 108 8.77 -6.13 13.65
CA PRO A 108 7.84 -5.18 14.24
C PRO A 108 6.93 -4.44 13.25
N LYS A 109 7.33 -4.33 11.98
CA LYS A 109 6.60 -3.60 10.93
C LYS A 109 6.15 -4.47 9.75
N ASP A 110 6.45 -5.77 9.78
CA ASP A 110 6.09 -6.70 8.70
C ASP A 110 5.09 -7.73 9.23
N TYR A 111 3.81 -7.39 9.12
CA TYR A 111 2.70 -8.17 9.66
C TYR A 111 2.51 -9.50 8.94
N SER A 112 2.81 -9.57 7.64
CA SER A 112 2.82 -10.85 6.92
C SER A 112 3.85 -11.80 7.51
N THR A 113 5.06 -11.31 7.78
CA THR A 113 6.09 -12.14 8.43
C THR A 113 5.74 -12.43 9.89
N GLN A 114 5.16 -11.48 10.65
CA GLN A 114 4.65 -11.75 12.00
C GLN A 114 3.64 -12.90 12.00
N LYS A 115 2.62 -12.84 11.14
CA LYS A 115 1.59 -13.87 11.00
C LYS A 115 2.18 -15.22 10.64
N PHE A 116 3.15 -15.26 9.74
CA PHE A 116 3.87 -16.48 9.39
C PHE A 116 4.58 -17.08 10.61
N ILE A 117 5.40 -16.30 11.33
CA ILE A 117 6.14 -16.76 12.50
C ILE A 117 5.21 -17.21 13.63
N TYR A 118 4.19 -16.42 13.95
CA TYR A 118 3.15 -16.80 14.92
C TYR A 118 2.54 -18.17 14.59
N SER A 119 2.16 -18.36 13.31
CA SER A 119 1.57 -19.61 12.84
C SER A 119 2.52 -20.80 12.98
N GLN A 120 3.82 -20.61 12.78
CA GLN A 120 4.82 -21.67 12.97
C GLN A 120 4.98 -22.02 14.45
N LEU A 121 5.11 -21.02 15.33
CA LEU A 121 5.30 -21.23 16.76
C LEU A 121 4.11 -21.97 17.39
N VAL A 122 2.87 -21.56 17.06
CA VAL A 122 1.66 -22.25 17.54
C VAL A 122 1.60 -23.70 17.08
N LYS A 123 2.00 -23.99 15.83
CA LYS A 123 2.05 -25.37 15.31
C LYS A 123 3.06 -26.22 16.07
N VAL A 124 4.24 -25.68 16.37
CA VAL A 124 5.28 -26.39 17.15
C VAL A 124 4.78 -26.71 18.55
N THR A 125 4.21 -25.73 19.25
CA THR A 125 3.69 -25.92 20.62
C THR A 125 2.61 -27.00 20.69
N LYS A 126 1.72 -27.07 19.70
CA LYS A 126 0.67 -28.12 19.63
C LYS A 126 1.21 -29.52 19.37
N ARG A 127 2.41 -29.66 18.80
CA ARG A 127 3.05 -30.97 18.53
C ARG A 127 3.87 -31.46 19.71
N SER A 128 4.28 -30.56 20.60
CA SER A 128 5.08 -30.86 21.80
C SER A 128 4.24 -31.07 23.06
N ALA A 129 2.91 -30.96 22.97
CA ALA A 129 1.95 -31.19 24.05
C ALA A 129 1.19 -32.49 23.79
#